data_AF-A0AAV5Y3X7-F1
#
_entry.id   AF-A0AAV5Y3X7-F1
#
_cell.length_a   1.000
_cell.length_b   1.000
_cell.length_c   1.000
_cell.angle_alpha   90.00
_cell.angle_beta   90.00
_cell.angle_gamma   90.00
#
_symmetry.space_group_name_H-M   'P 1'
#
loop_
_entity.id
_entity.type
_entity.pdbx_description
1 polymer ?
#
loop_
_entity_poly.entity_id
_entity_poly.type
_entity_poly.pdbx_seq_one_letter_code
_entity_poly.pdbx_strand_id
1 'polypeptide(L)'
;RPDGKTAATVLPAAFGLAGVNLHTYSGWGSVTHWNAYVANTQMYGKGTFYDPRLNDPQRFPIAAKAGWANVRHTPDLVTSKLAALHYYQLSIPAPEPPKDSYDAAAAGRGKTLFEGKAKCATCHVPPLFTEPGWPMHAAAEIGIDDFHASRSPDRKFYRTTPLRGLFVRAKGGFYHDGRFEDLPAVVGHYNRLLNLNLTTAETKDLVEYLKSL
;
A
#
# COMPACT_ATOMS: atom_id res chain seq x y z
N ARG A 1 13.16 10.28 -6.25
CA ARG A 1 13.67 8.89 -6.19
C ARG A 1 15.19 8.91 -6.23
N PRO A 2 15.89 7.84 -5.80
CA PRO A 2 17.36 7.78 -5.86
C PRO A 2 17.93 7.95 -7.27
N ASP A 3 17.17 7.62 -8.31
CA ASP A 3 17.51 7.77 -9.73
C ASP A 3 17.20 9.16 -10.32
N GLY A 4 16.87 10.15 -9.47
CA GLY A 4 16.52 11.50 -9.90
C GLY A 4 15.13 11.65 -10.52
N LYS A 5 14.37 10.56 -10.72
CA LYS A 5 13.00 10.62 -11.23
C LYS A 5 12.01 11.06 -10.13
N THR A 6 10.79 11.42 -10.55
CA THR A 6 9.69 11.85 -9.67
C THR A 6 9.39 10.83 -8.57
N ALA A 7 9.28 11.28 -7.32
CA ALA A 7 8.81 10.47 -6.20
C ALA A 7 7.30 10.64 -5.94
N ALA A 8 6.54 10.97 -7.00
CA ALA A 8 5.09 11.05 -6.91
C ALA A 8 4.51 9.70 -6.47
N THR A 9 3.59 9.73 -5.51
CA THR A 9 2.96 8.52 -5.00
C THR A 9 2.09 7.89 -6.08
N VAL A 10 2.33 6.62 -6.40
CA VAL A 10 1.48 5.85 -7.32
C VAL A 10 0.15 5.54 -6.65
N LEU A 11 -0.89 5.24 -7.42
CA LEU A 11 -2.19 4.88 -6.82
C LEU A 11 -2.08 3.54 -6.06
N PRO A 12 -2.56 3.47 -4.80
CA PRO A 12 -2.67 2.20 -4.09
C PRO A 12 -3.75 1.31 -4.72
N ALA A 13 -3.71 0.01 -4.43
CA ALA A 13 -4.76 -0.91 -4.86
C ALA A 13 -6.11 -0.51 -4.24
N ALA A 14 -7.16 -0.53 -5.05
CA ALA A 14 -8.55 -0.29 -4.63
C ALA A 14 -9.37 -1.60 -4.57
N PHE A 15 -8.69 -2.75 -4.57
CA PHE A 15 -9.25 -4.09 -4.58
C PHE A 15 -8.51 -4.97 -3.58
N GLY A 16 -9.11 -6.10 -3.19
CA GLY A 16 -8.47 -7.06 -2.27
C GLY A 16 -8.20 -6.46 -0.89
N LEU A 17 -9.02 -5.50 -0.46
CA LEU A 17 -8.84 -4.76 0.79
C LEU A 17 -9.62 -5.37 1.96
N ALA A 18 -10.43 -6.40 1.73
CA ALA A 18 -11.09 -7.14 2.80
C ALA A 18 -10.05 -7.68 3.80
N GLY A 19 -10.22 -7.34 5.08
CA GLY A 19 -9.28 -7.72 6.15
C GLY A 19 -8.07 -6.79 6.32
N VAL A 20 -7.97 -5.71 5.52
CA VAL A 20 -6.94 -4.68 5.65
C VAL A 20 -7.48 -3.52 6.50
N ASN A 21 -6.75 -3.07 7.52
CA ASN A 21 -7.22 -2.02 8.42
C ASN A 21 -6.72 -0.62 8.03
N LEU A 22 -5.58 -0.52 7.35
CA LEU A 22 -4.91 0.73 6.97
C LEU A 22 -4.71 0.73 5.45
N HIS A 23 -5.07 1.80 4.76
CA HIS A 23 -5.33 1.70 3.31
C HIS A 23 -4.33 2.44 2.41
N THR A 24 -3.60 3.42 2.93
CA THR A 24 -2.51 4.07 2.18
C THR A 24 -1.17 3.35 2.34
N TYR A 25 -0.19 3.76 1.53
CA TYR A 25 1.19 3.28 1.66
C TYR A 25 1.83 3.69 2.98
N SER A 26 1.47 4.83 3.55
CA SER A 26 1.94 5.25 4.89
C SER A 26 1.03 4.76 6.02
N GLY A 27 -0.02 4.00 5.68
CA GLY A 27 -0.85 3.28 6.62
C GLY A 27 -1.60 4.13 7.65
N TRP A 28 -1.91 5.39 7.35
CA TRP A 28 -2.81 6.16 8.21
C TRP A 28 -4.23 6.14 7.62
N GLY A 29 -5.22 5.84 8.46
CA GLY A 29 -6.64 5.84 8.09
C GLY A 29 -7.15 4.55 7.41
N SER A 30 -8.41 4.21 7.73
CA SER A 30 -9.19 3.18 7.04
C SER A 30 -9.84 3.71 5.75
N VAL A 31 -10.52 2.87 4.97
CA VAL A 31 -11.33 3.31 3.81
C VAL A 31 -12.29 4.43 4.19
N THR A 32 -13.04 4.26 5.29
CA THR A 32 -14.00 5.26 5.77
C THR A 32 -13.33 6.60 6.06
N HIS A 33 -12.13 6.59 6.67
CA HIS A 33 -11.36 7.80 6.93
C HIS A 33 -11.02 8.53 5.63
N TRP A 34 -10.47 7.82 4.64
CA TRP A 34 -10.09 8.43 3.36
C TRP A 34 -11.28 8.92 2.54
N ASN A 35 -12.39 8.19 2.56
CA ASN A 35 -13.62 8.65 1.93
C ASN A 35 -14.13 9.95 2.54
N ALA A 36 -14.12 10.06 3.87
CA ALA A 36 -14.51 11.29 4.55
C ALA A 36 -13.52 12.43 4.26
N TYR A 37 -12.20 12.17 4.30
CA TYR A 37 -11.17 13.15 3.99
C TYR A 37 -11.34 13.71 2.57
N VAL A 38 -11.39 12.83 1.56
CA VAL A 38 -11.49 13.22 0.14
C VAL A 38 -12.80 13.94 -0.15
N ALA A 39 -13.93 13.40 0.32
CA ALA A 39 -15.23 14.00 0.08
C ALA A 39 -15.29 15.43 0.63
N ASN A 40 -14.79 15.67 1.84
CA ASN A 40 -14.89 16.98 2.48
C ASN A 40 -13.81 17.97 2.02
N THR A 41 -12.57 17.52 1.82
CA THR A 41 -11.41 18.44 1.69
C THR A 41 -10.85 18.55 0.28
N GLN A 42 -11.10 17.58 -0.60
CA GLN A 42 -10.66 17.63 -2.01
C GLN A 42 -11.82 17.85 -2.97
N MET A 43 -12.97 17.22 -2.70
CA MET A 43 -14.18 17.33 -3.51
C MET A 43 -15.13 18.43 -3.03
N TYR A 44 -14.81 19.09 -1.91
CA TYR A 44 -15.60 20.18 -1.31
C TYR A 44 -17.07 19.81 -1.03
N GLY A 45 -17.31 18.55 -0.69
CA GLY A 45 -18.60 18.07 -0.23
C GLY A 45 -18.98 18.64 1.13
N LYS A 46 -20.28 18.63 1.43
CA LYS A 46 -20.83 19.10 2.70
C LYS A 46 -20.97 17.93 3.67
N GLY A 47 -19.99 17.73 4.55
CA GLY A 47 -20.08 16.68 5.55
C GLY A 47 -19.24 16.92 6.79
N THR A 48 -18.94 15.82 7.46
CA THR A 48 -18.07 15.78 8.64
C THR A 48 -16.76 15.07 8.34
N PHE A 49 -15.65 15.69 8.73
CA PHE A 49 -14.35 15.03 8.80
C PHE A 49 -13.57 15.55 10.02
N TYR A 50 -12.88 14.65 10.71
CA TYR A 50 -12.09 15.00 11.90
C TYR A 50 -10.81 14.18 11.95
N ASP A 51 -9.68 14.87 11.95
CA ASP A 51 -8.37 14.34 12.29
C ASP A 51 -7.51 15.46 12.91
N PRO A 52 -7.38 15.50 14.24
CA PRO A 52 -6.67 16.58 14.91
C PRO A 52 -5.17 16.59 14.60
N ARG A 53 -4.60 15.49 14.10
CA ARG A 53 -3.19 15.43 13.70
C ARG A 53 -2.89 16.39 12.54
N LEU A 54 -3.91 16.75 11.75
CA LEU A 54 -3.79 17.72 10.65
C LEU A 54 -3.83 19.19 11.12
N ASN A 55 -4.02 19.47 12.41
CA ASN A 55 -4.11 20.83 12.95
C ASN A 55 -2.74 21.45 13.33
N ASP A 56 -1.64 20.80 12.97
CA ASP A 56 -0.30 21.32 13.20
C ASP A 56 0.09 22.29 12.06
N PRO A 57 0.22 23.61 12.30
CA PRO A 57 0.55 24.58 11.26
C PRO A 57 2.01 24.51 10.80
N GLN A 58 2.92 23.93 11.58
CA GLN A 58 4.30 23.71 11.16
C GLN A 58 4.40 22.50 10.23
N ARG A 59 3.58 21.47 10.49
CA ARG A 59 3.59 20.21 9.71
C ARG A 59 2.66 20.24 8.51
N PHE A 60 1.44 20.69 8.72
CA PHE A 60 0.35 20.69 7.76
C PHE A 60 -0.20 22.12 7.57
N PRO A 61 0.64 23.08 7.14
CA PRO A 61 0.26 24.50 7.06
C PRO A 61 -0.99 24.74 6.23
N ILE A 62 -1.17 23.97 5.14
CA ILE A 62 -2.35 24.07 4.27
C ILE A 62 -3.59 23.56 5.00
N ALA A 63 -3.52 22.38 5.64
CA ALA A 63 -4.65 21.79 6.33
C ALA A 63 -5.07 22.64 7.55
N ALA A 64 -4.11 23.13 8.33
CA ALA A 64 -4.36 24.02 9.47
C ALA A 64 -5.01 25.34 9.02
N LYS A 65 -4.45 26.00 7.99
CA LYS A 65 -5.03 27.24 7.43
C LYS A 65 -6.44 27.03 6.88
N ALA A 66 -6.71 25.88 6.27
CA ALA A 66 -8.00 25.55 5.68
C ALA A 66 -9.01 24.96 6.68
N GLY A 67 -8.63 24.76 7.95
CA GLY A 67 -9.50 24.15 8.97
C GLY A 67 -9.83 22.68 8.71
N TRP A 68 -9.02 21.96 7.93
CA TRP A 68 -9.31 20.59 7.50
C TRP A 68 -9.17 19.54 8.61
N ALA A 69 -8.59 19.90 9.75
CA ALA A 69 -8.52 19.00 10.90
C ALA A 69 -9.90 18.75 11.54
N ASN A 70 -10.86 19.66 11.36
CA ASN A 70 -12.22 19.53 11.89
C ASN A 70 -13.23 20.24 10.99
N VAL A 71 -13.69 19.53 9.95
CA VAL A 71 -14.72 19.99 9.03
C VAL A 71 -16.08 19.54 9.53
N ARG A 72 -17.02 20.47 9.64
CA ARG A 72 -18.42 20.21 10.07
C ARG A 72 -19.36 21.04 9.21
N HIS A 73 -20.34 20.39 8.58
CA HIS A 73 -21.38 21.06 7.82
C HIS A 73 -22.77 20.71 8.36
N THR A 74 -23.70 21.65 8.24
CA THR A 74 -25.14 21.43 8.46
C THR A 74 -25.88 21.94 7.23
N PRO A 75 -26.59 21.07 6.48
CA PRO A 75 -26.72 19.63 6.67
C PRO A 75 -25.43 18.84 6.33
N ASP A 76 -25.25 17.68 6.95
CA ASP A 76 -24.23 16.68 6.59
C ASP A 76 -24.79 15.71 5.53
N LEU A 77 -24.23 15.75 4.32
CA LEU A 77 -24.64 14.95 3.16
C LEU A 77 -23.68 13.79 2.87
N VAL A 78 -22.55 13.69 3.58
CA VAL A 78 -21.49 12.70 3.32
C VAL A 78 -21.56 11.53 4.29
N THR A 79 -21.73 11.79 5.59
CA THR A 79 -21.53 10.78 6.64
C THR A 79 -22.44 9.57 6.46
N SER A 80 -23.70 9.78 6.06
CA SER A 80 -24.67 8.70 5.83
C SER A 80 -24.30 7.76 4.66
N LYS A 81 -23.36 8.15 3.80
CA LYS A 81 -22.90 7.34 2.64
C LYS A 81 -21.66 6.52 2.95
N LEU A 82 -20.93 6.87 4.01
CA LEU A 82 -19.62 6.30 4.31
C LEU A 82 -19.68 4.78 4.58
N ALA A 83 -20.72 4.30 5.27
CA ALA A 83 -20.87 2.88 5.57
C ALA A 83 -21.09 2.03 4.31
N ALA A 84 -22.01 2.45 3.43
CA ALA A 84 -22.28 1.75 2.17
C ALA A 84 -21.06 1.79 1.23
N LEU A 85 -20.39 2.93 1.14
CA LEU A 85 -19.18 3.08 0.33
C LEU A 85 -18.02 2.24 0.86
N HIS A 86 -17.86 2.16 2.18
CA HIS A 86 -16.88 1.28 2.82
C HIS A 86 -17.11 -0.19 2.45
N TYR A 87 -18.36 -0.67 2.59
CA TYR A 87 -18.72 -2.04 2.21
C TYR A 87 -18.44 -2.31 0.72
N TYR A 88 -18.86 -1.39 -0.16
CA TYR A 88 -18.60 -1.49 -1.60
C TYR A 88 -17.10 -1.68 -1.87
N GLN A 89 -16.23 -0.82 -1.34
CA GLN A 89 -14.79 -0.90 -1.60
C GLN A 89 -14.12 -2.15 -1.00
N LEU A 90 -14.54 -2.60 0.18
CA LEU A 90 -14.03 -3.85 0.75
C LEU A 90 -14.48 -5.08 -0.05
N SER A 91 -15.63 -5.01 -0.70
CA SER A 91 -16.19 -6.12 -1.48
C SER A 91 -15.52 -6.32 -2.84
N ILE A 92 -14.66 -5.41 -3.29
CA ILE A 92 -13.98 -5.51 -4.59
C ILE A 92 -12.88 -6.58 -4.47
N PRO A 93 -13.02 -7.75 -5.13
CA PRO A 93 -12.00 -8.79 -5.06
C PRO A 93 -10.74 -8.36 -5.81
N ALA A 94 -9.59 -8.88 -5.40
CA ALA A 94 -8.40 -8.74 -6.22
C ALA A 94 -8.60 -9.48 -7.55
N PRO A 95 -8.18 -8.90 -8.69
CA PRO A 95 -8.28 -9.55 -9.98
C PRO A 95 -7.35 -10.76 -10.03
N GLU A 96 -7.81 -11.83 -10.69
CA GLU A 96 -6.98 -13.00 -10.94
C GLU A 96 -5.94 -12.70 -12.02
N PRO A 97 -4.70 -13.21 -11.90
CA PRO A 97 -3.69 -13.09 -12.93
C PRO A 97 -4.18 -13.74 -14.23
N PRO A 98 -3.91 -13.15 -15.41
CA PRO A 98 -4.27 -13.75 -16.68
C PRO A 98 -3.71 -15.18 -16.81
N LYS A 99 -4.46 -16.06 -17.46
CA LYS A 99 -3.94 -17.38 -17.83
C LYS A 99 -2.66 -17.21 -18.65
N ASP A 100 -1.69 -18.08 -18.41
CA ASP A 100 -0.39 -18.10 -19.08
C ASP A 100 0.50 -16.87 -18.83
N SER A 101 0.16 -15.99 -17.86
CA SER A 101 1.02 -14.86 -17.50
C SER A 101 2.20 -15.23 -16.58
N TYR A 102 2.26 -16.48 -16.13
CA TYR A 102 3.31 -17.04 -15.28
C TYR A 102 3.49 -18.54 -15.51
N ASP A 103 4.67 -19.07 -15.20
CA ASP A 103 4.92 -20.52 -15.16
C ASP A 103 4.42 -21.11 -13.84
N ALA A 104 3.39 -21.96 -13.91
CA ALA A 104 2.77 -22.54 -12.72
C ALA A 104 3.70 -23.46 -11.91
N ALA A 105 4.59 -24.21 -12.57
CA ALA A 105 5.53 -25.08 -11.88
C ALA A 105 6.61 -24.25 -11.17
N ALA A 106 7.10 -23.19 -11.82
CA ALA A 106 8.00 -22.23 -11.22
C ALA A 106 7.36 -21.47 -10.06
N ALA A 107 6.11 -21.01 -10.22
CA ALA A 107 5.36 -20.36 -9.16
C ALA A 107 5.15 -21.28 -7.94
N GLY A 108 4.96 -22.59 -8.16
CA GLY A 108 4.91 -23.58 -7.08
C GLY A 108 6.20 -23.65 -6.26
N ARG A 109 7.37 -23.65 -6.92
CA ARG A 109 8.67 -23.58 -6.24
C ARG A 109 8.90 -22.21 -5.57
N GLY A 110 8.47 -21.14 -6.25
CA GLY A 110 8.52 -19.77 -5.75
C GLY A 110 7.71 -19.58 -4.48
N LYS A 111 6.55 -20.23 -4.35
CA LYS A 111 5.76 -20.24 -3.11
C LYS A 111 6.57 -20.80 -1.93
N THR A 112 7.22 -21.94 -2.11
CA THR A 112 8.08 -22.55 -1.07
C THR A 112 9.21 -21.62 -0.65
N LEU A 113 9.80 -20.90 -1.61
CA LEU A 113 10.82 -19.89 -1.31
C LEU A 113 10.23 -18.70 -0.55
N PHE A 114 9.08 -18.20 -0.98
CA PHE A 114 8.38 -17.06 -0.39
C PHE A 114 8.00 -17.30 1.08
N GLU A 115 7.53 -18.51 1.38
CA GLU A 115 7.13 -18.95 2.72
C GLU A 115 8.32 -19.37 3.60
N GLY A 116 9.46 -19.70 2.98
CA GLY A 116 10.66 -20.18 3.66
C GLY A 116 11.87 -19.27 3.47
N LYS A 117 12.81 -19.68 2.61
CA LYS A 117 14.15 -19.08 2.47
C LYS A 117 14.11 -17.57 2.23
N ALA A 118 13.16 -17.09 1.43
CA ALA A 118 13.06 -15.68 1.08
C ALA A 118 12.38 -14.81 2.14
N LYS A 119 11.76 -15.44 3.15
CA LYS A 119 11.09 -14.80 4.30
C LYS A 119 10.00 -13.79 3.93
N CYS A 120 9.51 -13.78 2.70
CA CYS A 120 8.53 -12.78 2.25
C CYS A 120 7.20 -12.88 3.01
N ALA A 121 6.81 -14.11 3.38
CA ALA A 121 5.59 -14.37 4.14
C ALA A 121 5.62 -13.86 5.59
N THR A 122 6.75 -13.37 6.12
CA THR A 122 6.78 -12.79 7.47
C THR A 122 5.98 -11.49 7.55
N CYS A 123 5.92 -10.75 6.44
CA CYS A 123 5.11 -9.53 6.32
C CYS A 123 3.92 -9.77 5.38
N HIS A 124 4.14 -10.42 4.23
CA HIS A 124 3.10 -10.67 3.24
C HIS A 124 2.33 -11.97 3.51
N VAL A 125 1.68 -12.04 4.67
CA VAL A 125 1.05 -13.26 5.22
C VAL A 125 -0.17 -13.70 4.38
N PRO A 126 -0.17 -14.90 3.75
CA PRO A 126 -1.35 -15.45 3.09
C PRO A 126 -2.51 -15.72 4.07
N PRO A 127 -3.79 -15.64 3.66
CA PRO A 127 -4.26 -15.37 2.30
C PRO A 127 -4.43 -13.88 1.98
N LEU A 128 -4.23 -12.97 2.95
CA LEU A 128 -4.36 -11.52 2.77
C LEU A 128 -3.16 -10.89 2.05
N PHE A 129 -2.01 -11.56 2.10
CA PHE A 129 -0.70 -11.09 1.63
C PHE A 129 -0.27 -9.77 2.27
N THR A 130 -0.69 -9.56 3.51
CA THR A 130 -0.31 -8.50 4.43
C THR A 130 -0.57 -9.03 5.85
N GLU A 131 0.28 -8.68 6.81
CA GLU A 131 0.17 -9.16 8.18
C GLU A 131 -1.08 -8.56 8.88
N PRO A 132 -1.86 -9.37 9.61
CA PRO A 132 -3.03 -8.87 10.32
C PRO A 132 -2.61 -8.03 11.54
N GLY A 133 -3.37 -6.98 11.85
CA GLY A 133 -3.10 -6.12 13.00
C GLY A 133 -2.36 -4.83 12.63
N TRP A 134 -1.05 -4.78 12.86
CA TRP A 134 -0.20 -3.59 12.66
C TRP A 134 0.88 -3.80 11.58
N PRO A 135 0.51 -3.81 10.28
CA PRO A 135 1.40 -4.11 9.16
C PRO A 135 2.31 -2.93 8.77
N MET A 136 3.06 -2.37 9.72
CA MET A 136 3.73 -1.08 9.58
C MET A 136 5.23 -1.20 9.85
N HIS A 137 6.04 -0.74 8.90
CA HIS A 137 7.50 -0.85 8.93
C HIS A 137 8.17 0.50 8.70
N ALA A 138 9.26 0.75 9.42
CA ALA A 138 10.12 1.89 9.18
C ALA A 138 10.79 1.80 7.81
N ALA A 139 11.12 2.95 7.23
CA ALA A 139 11.78 3.03 5.92
C ALA A 139 13.07 2.18 5.85
N ALA A 140 13.85 2.14 6.94
CA ALA A 140 15.08 1.36 7.03
C ALA A 140 14.83 -0.17 6.99
N GLU A 141 13.74 -0.66 7.58
CA GLU A 141 13.39 -2.10 7.60
C GLU A 141 13.10 -2.63 6.20
N ILE A 142 12.60 -1.76 5.32
CA ILE A 142 12.35 -2.08 3.90
C ILE A 142 13.40 -1.47 2.96
N GLY A 143 14.52 -0.96 3.50
CA GLY A 143 15.69 -0.52 2.74
C GLY A 143 15.48 0.72 1.87
N ILE A 144 14.66 1.66 2.32
CA ILE A 144 14.38 2.92 1.60
C ILE A 144 14.47 4.15 2.52
N ASP A 145 14.32 5.33 1.91
CA ASP A 145 14.19 6.61 2.60
C ASP A 145 12.76 6.86 3.13
N ASP A 146 12.64 7.74 4.13
CA ASP A 146 11.38 8.08 4.77
C ASP A 146 10.69 9.30 4.14
N PHE A 147 11.07 9.72 2.92
CA PHE A 147 10.55 10.95 2.31
C PHE A 147 9.02 10.99 2.29
N HIS A 148 8.35 9.94 1.83
CA HIS A 148 6.88 9.91 1.84
C HIS A 148 6.33 9.70 3.24
N ALA A 149 6.82 8.68 3.97
CA ALA A 149 6.31 8.33 5.30
C ALA A 149 6.42 9.47 6.32
N SER A 150 7.50 10.25 6.28
CA SER A 150 7.69 11.41 7.15
C SER A 150 6.53 12.39 7.05
N ARG A 151 5.98 12.60 5.86
CA ARG A 151 4.88 13.54 5.56
C ARG A 151 3.50 13.04 5.97
N SER A 152 3.38 11.79 6.42
CA SER A 152 2.15 11.30 7.03
C SER A 152 2.01 11.79 8.48
N PRO A 153 0.79 11.78 9.05
CA PRO A 153 0.58 12.06 10.47
C PRO A 153 1.38 11.17 11.42
N ASP A 154 1.62 9.90 11.03
CA ASP A 154 2.34 8.92 11.85
C ASP A 154 3.86 8.92 11.57
N ARG A 155 4.32 9.76 10.64
CA ARG A 155 5.70 10.20 10.38
C ARG A 155 6.76 9.16 10.04
N LYS A 156 6.51 7.87 10.14
CA LYS A 156 7.62 6.90 10.16
C LYS A 156 7.40 5.67 9.31
N PHE A 157 6.15 5.33 9.06
CA PHE A 157 5.83 3.98 8.65
C PHE A 157 5.37 3.91 7.21
N TYR A 158 5.76 2.80 6.58
CA TYR A 158 5.15 2.28 5.38
C TYR A 158 4.40 1.01 5.73
N ARG A 159 3.26 0.82 5.10
CA ARG A 159 2.42 -0.33 5.28
C ARG A 159 2.83 -1.46 4.35
N THR A 160 2.81 -2.69 4.85
CA THR A 160 2.93 -3.89 4.01
C THR A 160 1.81 -3.92 2.97
N THR A 161 2.20 -3.76 1.71
CA THR A 161 1.27 -3.71 0.58
C THR A 161 0.70 -5.10 0.31
N PRO A 162 -0.63 -5.29 0.23
CA PRO A 162 -1.23 -6.55 -0.18
C PRO A 162 -0.77 -6.91 -1.59
N LEU A 163 -0.39 -8.17 -1.80
CA LEU A 163 0.22 -8.60 -3.07
C LEU A 163 -0.77 -9.24 -4.06
N ARG A 164 -2.04 -9.44 -3.71
CA ARG A 164 -2.98 -9.99 -4.70
C ARG A 164 -3.25 -9.00 -5.82
N GLY A 165 -3.36 -9.48 -7.06
CA GLY A 165 -3.55 -8.66 -8.25
C GLY A 165 -2.37 -7.76 -8.57
N LEU A 166 -1.15 -8.15 -8.17
CA LEU A 166 0.06 -7.31 -8.26
C LEU A 166 0.35 -6.88 -9.70
N PHE A 167 0.03 -7.73 -10.66
CA PHE A 167 0.22 -7.48 -12.09
C PHE A 167 -0.50 -6.22 -12.61
N VAL A 168 -1.66 -5.87 -12.05
CA VAL A 168 -2.42 -4.66 -12.45
C VAL A 168 -1.64 -3.38 -12.16
N ARG A 169 -0.68 -3.47 -11.24
CA ARG A 169 0.13 -2.35 -10.77
C ARG A 169 1.54 -2.32 -11.36
N ALA A 170 1.82 -3.14 -12.37
CA ALA A 170 3.12 -3.12 -13.04
C ALA A 170 3.40 -1.78 -13.75
N LYS A 171 2.37 -1.12 -14.27
CA LYS A 171 2.53 0.19 -14.93
C LYS A 171 2.87 1.27 -13.89
N GLY A 172 4.00 1.95 -14.12
CA GLY A 172 4.51 2.99 -13.21
C GLY A 172 5.50 2.46 -12.16
N GLY A 173 5.71 1.13 -12.11
CA GLY A 173 6.64 0.47 -11.21
C GLY A 173 6.03 0.10 -9.85
N PHE A 174 6.80 -0.64 -9.07
CA PHE A 174 6.49 -1.14 -7.74
C PHE A 174 6.97 -0.18 -6.64
N TYR A 175 6.47 -0.41 -5.42
CA TYR A 175 6.51 0.50 -4.26
C TYR A 175 5.58 1.70 -4.40
N HIS A 176 5.51 2.51 -3.33
CA HIS A 176 4.66 3.68 -3.25
C HIS A 176 5.04 4.78 -4.26
N ASP A 177 6.27 4.79 -4.76
CA ASP A 177 6.83 5.81 -5.66
C ASP A 177 7.35 5.25 -6.99
N GLY A 178 7.05 3.97 -7.27
CA GLY A 178 7.46 3.33 -8.52
C GLY A 178 8.97 3.13 -8.67
N ARG A 179 9.74 3.16 -7.57
CA ARG A 179 11.23 3.11 -7.60
C ARG A 179 11.79 1.82 -8.20
N PHE A 180 11.03 0.73 -8.18
CA PHE A 180 11.41 -0.52 -8.83
C PHE A 180 10.59 -0.70 -10.10
N GLU A 181 11.27 -0.86 -11.23
CA GLU A 181 10.59 -0.97 -12.53
C GLU A 181 9.82 -2.28 -12.68
N ASP A 182 10.37 -3.37 -12.17
CA ASP A 182 9.84 -4.72 -12.33
C ASP A 182 9.96 -5.58 -11.05
N LEU A 183 9.37 -6.79 -11.07
CA LEU A 183 9.44 -7.73 -9.96
C LEU A 183 10.87 -8.25 -9.69
N PRO A 184 11.70 -8.57 -10.72
CA PRO A 184 13.12 -8.88 -10.51
C PRO A 184 13.87 -7.82 -9.70
N ALA A 185 13.64 -6.53 -9.97
CA ALA A 185 14.26 -5.45 -9.20
C ALA A 185 13.81 -5.44 -7.73
N VAL A 186 12.53 -5.70 -7.46
CA VAL A 186 11.99 -5.82 -6.08
C VAL A 186 12.61 -7.02 -5.35
N VAL A 187 12.63 -8.20 -5.97
CA VAL A 187 13.22 -9.40 -5.35
C VAL A 187 14.72 -9.21 -5.14
N GLY A 188 15.43 -8.63 -6.12
CA GLY A 188 16.84 -8.30 -6.02
C GLY A 188 17.16 -7.31 -4.90
N HIS A 189 16.27 -6.35 -4.64
CA HIS A 189 16.36 -5.43 -3.50
C HIS A 189 16.33 -6.19 -2.17
N TYR A 190 15.30 -7.02 -1.94
CA TYR A 190 15.19 -7.77 -0.69
C TYR A 190 16.24 -8.86 -0.52
N ASN A 191 16.68 -9.49 -1.63
CA ASN A 191 17.79 -10.45 -1.59
C ASN A 191 19.06 -9.82 -1.01
N ARG A 192 19.38 -8.58 -1.41
CA ARG A 192 20.51 -7.82 -0.85
C ARG A 192 20.22 -7.31 0.56
N LEU A 193 19.08 -6.66 0.77
CA LEU A 193 18.73 -6.04 2.05
C LEU A 193 18.73 -7.04 3.22
N LEU A 194 18.20 -8.24 2.99
CA LEU A 194 18.03 -9.28 4.00
C LEU A 194 19.12 -10.37 3.92
N ASN A 195 20.12 -10.21 3.05
CA ASN A 195 21.21 -11.18 2.84
C ASN A 195 20.71 -12.62 2.60
N LEU A 196 19.72 -12.79 1.73
CA LEU A 196 18.99 -14.06 1.56
C LEU A 196 19.79 -15.11 0.77
N ASN A 197 20.84 -14.70 0.05
CA ASN A 197 21.67 -15.56 -0.80
C ASN A 197 20.81 -16.41 -1.76
N LEU A 198 19.80 -15.78 -2.37
CA LEU A 198 18.99 -16.41 -3.40
C LEU A 198 19.81 -16.54 -4.69
N THR A 199 19.79 -17.73 -5.26
CA THR A 199 20.35 -18.00 -6.59
C THR A 199 19.52 -17.33 -7.68
N THR A 200 20.07 -17.25 -8.88
CA THR A 200 19.35 -16.77 -10.06
C THR A 200 18.09 -17.58 -10.34
N ALA A 201 18.12 -18.91 -10.13
CA ALA A 201 16.96 -19.77 -10.34
C ALA A 201 15.86 -19.51 -9.29
N GLU A 202 16.24 -19.41 -8.01
CA GLU A 202 15.30 -19.12 -6.92
C GLU A 202 14.65 -17.73 -7.09
N THR A 203 15.42 -16.74 -7.55
CA THR A 203 14.89 -15.40 -7.87
C THR A 203 13.84 -15.46 -8.97
N LYS A 204 14.07 -16.25 -10.02
CA LYS A 204 13.09 -16.43 -11.11
C LYS A 204 11.83 -17.13 -10.61
N ASP A 205 11.96 -18.20 -9.85
CA ASP A 205 10.82 -18.92 -9.28
C ASP A 205 9.97 -18.00 -8.37
N LEU A 206 10.60 -17.18 -7.53
CA LEU A 206 9.90 -16.17 -6.72
C LEU A 206 9.16 -15.15 -7.56
N VAL A 207 9.76 -14.66 -8.65
CA VAL A 207 9.09 -13.74 -9.57
C VAL A 207 7.86 -14.38 -10.21
N GLU A 208 7.94 -15.65 -10.62
CA GLU A 208 6.79 -16.38 -11.15
C GLU A 208 5.69 -16.56 -10.09
N TYR A 209 6.05 -16.76 -8.82
CA TYR A 209 5.06 -16.75 -7.73
C TYR A 209 4.42 -15.38 -7.53
N LEU A 210 5.20 -14.29 -7.53
CA LEU A 210 4.65 -12.93 -7.40
C LEU A 210 3.71 -12.55 -8.56
N LYS A 211 3.94 -13.09 -9.76
CA LYS A 211 3.03 -12.92 -10.91
C LYS A 211 1.72 -13.69 -10.77
N SER A 212 1.70 -14.75 -9.96
CA SER A 212 0.51 -15.58 -9.75
C SER A 212 -0.40 -15.09 -8.62
N LEU A 213 -0.02 -13.99 -7.95
CA LEU A 213 -0.79 -13.34 -6.88
C LEU A 213 -1.72 -12.25 -7.42
#